data_AF-H9EYP7-F1
#
_entry.id   AF-H9EYP7-F1
#
_cell.length_a   1.000
_cell.length_b   1.000
_cell.length_c   1.000
_cell.angle_alpha   90.00
_cell.angle_beta   90.00
_cell.angle_gamma   90.00
#
_symmetry.space_group_name_H-M   'P 1'
#
loop_
_entity.id
_entity.type
_entity.pdbx_description
1 polymer ?
#
loop_
_entity_poly.entity_id
_entity_poly.type
_entity_poly.pdbx_seq_one_letter_code
_entity_poly.pdbx_strand_id
1 'polypeptide(L)' 'MGCTLSAEDKAAVERSKMIDRNLREDGEKAAKEVKLLLLGAGESGKSTIVKQMRILHVNGFNGDEKATKVQDI' A
#
# COMPACT_ATOMS: atom_id res chain seq x y z
N MET A 1 21.11 35.93 21.16
CA MET A 1 21.01 35.24 19.85
C MET A 1 19.56 34.83 19.64
N GLY A 2 18.79 35.64 18.93
CA GLY A 2 17.40 35.35 18.63
C GLY A 2 17.19 35.53 17.13
N CYS A 3 17.43 34.48 16.36
CA CYS A 3 17.00 34.46 14.96
C CYS A 3 15.49 34.28 14.96
N THR A 4 14.77 35.35 14.61
CA THR A 4 13.36 35.25 14.23
C THR A 4 13.29 34.43 12.95
N LEU A 5 12.93 33.15 13.06
CA LEU A 5 12.60 32.33 11.89
C LEU A 5 11.56 33.08 11.05
N SER A 6 11.83 33.24 9.76
CA SER A 6 10.88 33.83 8.83
C SER A 6 9.60 33.00 8.80
N ALA A 7 8.49 33.57 8.33
CA ALA A 7 7.25 32.80 8.18
C ALA A 7 7.44 31.57 7.26
N GLU A 8 8.33 31.69 6.28
CA GLU A 8 8.69 30.61 5.36
C GLU A 8 9.49 29.50 6.06
N ASP A 9 10.44 29.85 6.94
CA ASP A 9 11.19 28.87 7.74
C ASP A 9 10.27 28.10 8.68
N LYS A 10 9.30 28.78 9.32
CA LYS A 10 8.29 28.12 10.16
C LYS A 10 7.42 27.17 9.34
N ALA A 11 6.99 27.58 8.15
CA ALA A 11 6.22 26.71 7.26
C ALA A 11 7.04 25.51 6.77
N ALA A 12 8.34 25.69 6.50
CA ALA A 12 9.24 24.60 6.14
C ALA A 12 9.42 23.59 7.28
N VAL A 13 9.60 24.07 8.51
CA VAL A 13 9.68 23.21 9.70
C VAL A 13 8.40 22.41 9.91
N GLU A 14 7.23 23.03 9.79
CA GLU A 14 5.96 22.30 9.93
C GLU A 14 5.74 21.28 8.80
N ARG A 15 6.14 21.60 7.56
CA ARG A 15 6.13 20.61 6.48
C ARG A 15 7.06 19.43 6.78
N SER A 16 8.26 19.68 7.27
CA SER A 16 9.21 18.61 7.64
C SER A 16 8.62 17.71 8.73
N LYS A 17 8.03 18.29 9.78
CA LYS A 17 7.37 17.52 10.85
C LYS A 17 6.23 16.64 10.33
N MET A 18 5.43 17.15 9.39
CA MET A 18 4.36 16.35 8.76
C MET A 18 4.92 15.19 7.95
N ILE A 19 6.02 15.40 7.21
CA ILE A 19 6.69 14.34 6.46
C ILE A 19 7.22 13.27 7.42
N ASP A 20 7.92 13.66 8.49
CA ASP A 20 8.47 12.74 9.48
C ASP A 20 7.38 11.91 10.17
N ARG A 21 6.23 12.54 10.44
CA ARG A 21 5.05 11.85 10.98
C ARG A 21 4.52 10.78 10.01
N ASN A 22 4.34 11.14 8.75
CA ASN A 22 3.85 10.21 7.73
C ASN A 22 4.84 9.04 7.53
N LEU A 23 6.14 9.33 7.47
CA LEU A 23 7.17 8.30 7.35
C LEU A 23 7.15 7.32 8.53
N ARG A 24 6.94 7.84 9.75
CA ARG A 24 6.82 6.99 10.94
C ARG A 24 5.56 6.12 10.88
N GLU A 25 4.41 6.71 10.55
CA GLU A 25 3.14 5.98 10.44
C GLU A 25 3.21 4.87 9.38
N ASP A 26 3.81 5.15 8.23
CA ASP A 26 3.99 4.17 7.16
C ASP A 26 5.02 3.10 7.53
N GLY A 27 6.09 3.47 8.25
CA GLY A 27 7.03 2.52 8.83
C GLY A 27 6.37 1.55 9.81
N GLU A 28 5.49 2.05 10.69
CA GLU A 28 4.74 1.23 11.64
C GLU A 28 3.72 0.31 10.94
N LYS A 29 3.07 0.77 9.86
CA LYS A 29 2.20 -0.07 9.02
C LYS A 29 3.00 -1.16 8.32
N ALA A 30 4.12 -0.82 7.70
CA ALA A 30 4.98 -1.76 6.98
C ALA A 30 5.58 -2.82 7.92
N ALA A 31 5.94 -2.44 9.15
CA ALA A 31 6.44 -3.38 10.16
C ALA A 31 5.37 -4.40 10.61
N LYS A 32 4.09 -4.03 10.54
CA LYS A 32 2.95 -4.92 10.85
C LYS A 32 2.49 -5.74 9.65
N GLU A 33 2.94 -5.41 8.45
CA GLU A 33 2.56 -6.10 7.21
C GLU A 33 3.31 -7.44 7.09
N VAL A 34 2.57 -8.53 6.87
CA VAL A 34 3.15 -9.85 6.64
C VAL A 34 3.30 -10.08 5.13
N LYS A 35 4.55 -10.20 4.67
CA LYS A 35 4.87 -10.44 3.24
C LYS A 35 5.03 -11.94 2.97
N LEU A 36 4.24 -12.45 2.04
CA LEU A 36 4.26 -13.86 1.62
C LEU A 36 4.73 -13.98 0.18
N LEU A 37 5.66 -14.90 -0.09
CA LEU A 37 6.15 -15.23 -1.43
C LEU A 37 5.66 -16.63 -1.81
N LEU A 38 4.92 -16.74 -2.92
CA LEU A 38 4.46 -18.01 -3.47
C LEU A 38 5.39 -18.46 -4.61
N LEU A 39 6.00 -19.63 -4.46
CA LEU A 39 6.90 -20.24 -5.45
C LEU A 39 6.28 -21.51 -6.05
N GLY A 40 6.64 -21.82 -7.29
CA GLY A 40 6.18 -23.02 -7.99
C GLY A 40 6.39 -22.92 -9.50
N ALA A 41 6.28 -24.04 -10.21
CA ALA A 41 6.39 -24.12 -11.66
C ALA A 41 5.32 -23.28 -12.40
N GLY A 42 5.45 -23.12 -13.72
CA GLY A 42 4.38 -22.57 -14.55
C GLY A 42 3.06 -23.30 -14.29
N GLU A 43 1.94 -22.58 -14.32
CA GLU A 43 0.58 -23.14 -14.20
C GLU A 43 0.26 -23.88 -12.88
N SER A 44 1.15 -23.86 -11.90
CA SER A 44 0.98 -24.51 -10.58
C SER A 44 -0.12 -23.89 -9.69
N GLY A 45 -0.98 -23.01 -10.23
CA GLY A 45 -2.11 -22.42 -9.50
C GLY A 45 -1.77 -21.25 -8.57
N LYS A 46 -0.56 -20.68 -8.59
CA LYS A 46 -0.18 -19.52 -7.74
C LYS A 46 -1.19 -18.36 -7.85
N SER A 47 -1.58 -18.01 -9.08
CA SER A 47 -2.57 -16.96 -9.33
C SER A 47 -3.96 -17.32 -8.81
N THR A 48 -4.31 -18.62 -8.80
CA THR A 48 -5.58 -19.11 -8.24
C THR A 48 -5.61 -18.92 -6.73
N ILE A 49 -4.51 -19.23 -6.03
CA ILE A 49 -4.41 -19.02 -4.57
C ILE A 49 -4.60 -17.53 -4.23
N VAL A 50 -3.93 -16.62 -4.93
CA VAL A 50 -4.07 -15.18 -4.69
C VAL A 50 -5.50 -14.69 -4.95
N LYS A 51 -6.15 -15.17 -6.03
CA LYS A 51 -7.56 -14.85 -6.31
C LYS A 51 -8.50 -15.32 -5.18
N GLN A 52 -8.29 -16.54 -4.66
CA GLN A 52 -9.08 -17.06 -3.55
C GLN A 52 -8.86 -16.27 -2.26
N MET A 53 -7.62 -15.88 -1.95
CA MET A 53 -7.32 -15.02 -0.80
C MET A 53 -8.11 -13.71 -0.85
N ARG A 54 -8.22 -13.10 -2.03
CA ARG A 54 -9.03 -11.89 -2.23
C ARG A 54 -10.53 -12.14 -2.04
N ILE A 55 -11.06 -13.25 -2.57
CA ILE A 55 -12.49 -13.61 -2.40
C ILE A 55 -12.84 -13.79 -0.92
N LEU A 56 -11.98 -14.46 -0.16
CA LEU A 56 -12.24 -14.82 1.23
C LEU A 56 -11.97 -13.66 2.21
N HIS A 57 -10.98 -12.81 1.94
CA HIS A 57 -10.49 -11.83 2.92
C HIS A 57 -10.61 -10.35 2.48
N VAL A 58 -10.89 -10.06 1.20
CA VAL A 58 -10.86 -8.68 0.66
C VAL A 58 -12.02 -8.45 -0.32
N ASN A 59 -13.26 -8.36 0.18
CA ASN A 59 -14.49 -7.94 -0.52
C ASN A 59 -14.66 -8.44 -1.99
N GLY A 60 -14.03 -9.55 -2.37
CA GLY A 60 -14.04 -10.11 -3.71
C GLY A 60 -13.62 -9.14 -4.85
N PHE A 61 -14.20 -9.41 -6.03
CA PHE A 61 -14.02 -8.63 -7.26
C PHE A 61 -15.32 -7.89 -7.57
N ASN A 62 -15.21 -6.63 -7.99
CA ASN A 62 -16.38 -5.83 -8.37
C ASN A 62 -16.89 -6.24 -9.77
N GLY A 63 -18.02 -5.66 -10.19
CA GLY A 63 -18.66 -5.98 -11.48
C GLY A 63 -17.77 -5.66 -12.69
N ASP A 64 -17.11 -4.50 -12.66
CA ASP A 64 -16.25 -4.04 -13.75
C ASP A 64 -15.03 -4.95 -13.94
N GLU A 65 -14.39 -5.35 -12.83
CA GLU A 65 -13.24 -6.27 -12.86
C GLU A 65 -13.61 -7.64 -13.43
N LYS A 66 -14.82 -8.13 -13.12
CA LYS A 66 -15.33 -9.38 -13.69
C LYS A 66 -15.62 -9.22 -15.18
N ALA A 67 -16.20 -8.11 -15.60
CA ALA A 67 -16.52 -7.84 -17.00
C ALA A 67 -15.26 -7.77 -17.88
N THR A 68 -14.22 -7.08 -17.43
CA THR A 68 -12.91 -7.03 -18.12
C THR A 68 -12.30 -8.42 -18.23
N LYS A 69 -12.38 -9.24 -17.17
CA LYS A 69 -11.85 -10.62 -17.18
C LYS A 69 -12.58 -11.58 -18.11
N VAL A 70 -13.86 -11.33 -18.41
CA VAL A 70 -14.63 -12.14 -19.39
C VAL A 70 -14.16 -11.90 -20.82
N GLN A 71 -13.60 -10.71 -21.11
CA GLN A 71 -13.04 -10.40 -22.43
C GLN A 71 -11.66 -11.02 -22.66
N ASP A 72 -10.97 -11.41 -21.58
CA ASP A 72 -9.66 -12.08 -21.61
C ASP A 72 -9.75 -13.61 -21.80
N ILE A 73 -10.96 -14.19 -21.84
CA ILE A 73 -11.23 -15.63 -22.07
C ILE A 73 -11.52 -15.85 -23.55
#